data_AF-A0A558JDZ0-F1
#
_entry.id   AF-A0A558JDZ0-F1
#
_cell.length_a   1.000
_cell.length_b   1.000
_cell.length_c   1.000
_cell.angle_alpha   90.00
_cell.angle_beta   90.00
_cell.angle_gamma   90.00
#
_symmetry.space_group_name_H-M   'P 1'
#
loop_
_entity.id
_entity.type
_entity.pdbx_description
1 polymer ?
#
loop_
_entity_poly.entity_id
_entity_poly.type
_entity_poly.pdbx_seq_one_letter_code
_entity_poly.pdbx_strand_id
1 'polypeptide(L)'
;MTSDISTQLSFTKFKQDLIKKDKRRLLSWANYELYVAFHRHESGQEAPALLQGENEARYIAANDQETLQRFLTNAKFADGSDLLIKALPLAELARNAHLYNLSIQLIDKEDRLTIGGALMQLFGITAILKDDGGNEVIYEADAFFFEPEGGAETLPYGAVQHWRDIELEYTSTQEPSEIKSLYVFDDQLDWNNPHFPELPENAKALSELSSSAKAFFEHIRVPPLMGWEEKPATPHVPESLYQNSLLGADNHGAFNVLRAMVDKNIVPAANDIVLTITKDSKHGDEPADSPERWEIQIRFTTPLGFNAVFSPDWVEASLCKANKELPDNTGTHLASEKLRERIVNHLAWNFFQHGRSFVKTLFSTDLQGLLPGFIINSYGPFQPDYTDERFPCLARFQCGENGVPVLLLGPNESNYVCMPLAFEEIPESDVSPLIPRRNELISMESKSMLLAERYERLVIPASLIDFPDHWYQGIRVSNQYLKAKFIFGMRLNTLMTEIENEKATAAGSSLKWIVAGCAAALIGVMVVMNL
;
A
#
# COMPACT_ATOMS: atom_id res chain seq x y z
N MET A 1 -28.02 -27.00 -7.62
CA MET A 1 -29.09 -27.03 -8.64
C MET A 1 -28.51 -26.50 -9.93
N THR A 2 -28.32 -27.37 -10.91
CA THR A 2 -27.88 -27.04 -12.27
C THR A 2 -29.07 -26.51 -13.06
N SER A 3 -29.03 -25.23 -13.44
CA SER A 3 -29.86 -24.69 -14.52
C SER A 3 -28.97 -23.84 -15.42
N ASP A 4 -28.43 -24.49 -16.45
CA ASP A 4 -27.94 -23.89 -17.68
C ASP A 4 -29.10 -23.16 -18.38
N ILE A 5 -29.24 -21.87 -18.10
CA ILE A 5 -29.77 -20.89 -19.04
C ILE A 5 -28.85 -19.68 -18.90
N SER A 6 -27.90 -19.54 -19.82
CA SER A 6 -27.16 -18.29 -20.04
C SER A 6 -28.19 -17.19 -20.29
N THR A 7 -28.59 -16.46 -19.25
CA THR A 7 -29.51 -15.35 -19.37
C THR A 7 -28.79 -14.24 -20.10
N GLN A 8 -29.17 -13.98 -21.35
CA GLN A 8 -28.66 -12.84 -22.12
C GLN A 8 -28.86 -11.54 -21.33
N LEU A 9 -27.81 -10.72 -21.27
CA LEU A 9 -27.86 -9.40 -20.64
C LEU A 9 -28.87 -8.51 -21.39
N SER A 10 -29.94 -8.09 -20.70
CA SER A 10 -30.86 -7.08 -21.23
C SER A 10 -30.25 -5.69 -21.05
N PHE A 11 -29.67 -5.17 -22.13
CA PHE A 11 -28.92 -3.93 -22.12
C PHE A 11 -29.76 -2.72 -21.66
N THR A 12 -31.02 -2.65 -22.06
CA THR A 12 -31.97 -1.62 -21.60
C THR A 12 -32.21 -1.69 -20.08
N LYS A 13 -32.42 -2.90 -19.54
CA LYS A 13 -32.65 -3.09 -18.11
C LYS A 13 -31.37 -2.79 -17.31
N PHE A 14 -30.21 -3.18 -17.83
CA PHE A 14 -28.91 -2.85 -17.24
C PHE A 14 -28.69 -1.34 -17.15
N LYS A 15 -28.93 -0.59 -18.23
CA LYS A 15 -28.88 0.89 -18.23
C LYS A 15 -29.83 1.51 -17.20
N GLN A 16 -31.06 0.99 -17.09
CA GLN A 16 -32.02 1.48 -16.09
C GLN A 16 -31.55 1.23 -14.65
N ASP A 17 -30.89 0.11 -14.41
CA ASP A 17 -30.39 -0.25 -13.08
C ASP A 17 -29.17 0.59 -12.71
N LEU A 18 -28.31 0.93 -13.68
CA LEU A 18 -27.22 1.89 -13.52
C LEU A 18 -27.72 3.29 -13.14
N ILE A 19 -28.82 3.75 -13.74
CA ILE A 19 -29.43 5.05 -13.42
C ILE A 19 -29.95 5.07 -11.98
N LYS A 20 -30.50 3.95 -11.50
CA LYS A 20 -31.04 3.82 -10.14
C LYS A 20 -29.97 3.72 -9.06
N LYS A 21 -28.74 3.34 -9.42
CA LYS A 21 -27.57 3.21 -8.52
C LYS A 21 -27.79 2.30 -7.31
N ASP A 22 -28.72 1.35 -7.41
CA ASP A 22 -28.96 0.33 -6.39
C ASP A 22 -27.85 -0.72 -6.47
N LYS A 23 -26.90 -0.69 -5.53
CA LYS A 23 -25.73 -1.58 -5.51
C LYS A 23 -26.14 -3.05 -5.53
N ARG A 24 -27.13 -3.45 -4.73
CA ARG A 24 -27.59 -4.84 -4.64
C ARG A 24 -28.14 -5.34 -5.96
N ARG A 25 -28.95 -4.50 -6.61
CA ARG A 25 -29.47 -4.80 -7.93
C ARG A 25 -28.37 -4.82 -9.00
N LEU A 26 -27.39 -3.93 -8.90
CA LEU A 26 -26.24 -3.91 -9.79
C LEU A 26 -25.42 -5.20 -9.67
N LEU A 27 -25.14 -5.67 -8.46
CA LEU A 27 -24.36 -6.90 -8.24
C LEU A 27 -24.99 -8.15 -8.85
N SER A 28 -26.32 -8.18 -9.03
CA SER A 28 -26.98 -9.28 -9.74
C SER A 28 -26.53 -9.43 -11.21
N TRP A 29 -25.92 -8.40 -11.80
CA TRP A 29 -25.40 -8.43 -13.16
C TRP A 29 -23.97 -8.99 -13.27
N ALA A 30 -23.26 -9.16 -12.16
CA ALA A 30 -21.84 -9.54 -12.16
C ALA A 30 -21.59 -10.90 -12.86
N ASN A 31 -22.51 -11.85 -12.72
CA ASN A 31 -22.36 -13.20 -13.30
C ASN A 31 -22.84 -13.33 -14.76
N TYR A 32 -23.26 -12.24 -15.41
CA TYR A 32 -23.70 -12.31 -16.81
C TYR A 32 -22.50 -12.49 -17.74
N GLU A 33 -22.63 -13.43 -18.66
CA GLU A 33 -21.61 -13.69 -19.68
C GLU A 33 -21.62 -12.59 -20.75
N LEU A 34 -20.42 -12.15 -21.09
CA LEU A 34 -20.15 -11.21 -22.17
C LEU A 34 -19.15 -11.84 -23.12
N TYR A 35 -19.32 -11.56 -24.41
CA TYR A 35 -18.32 -11.89 -25.42
C TYR A 35 -17.25 -10.80 -25.41
N VAL A 36 -15.98 -11.20 -25.28
CA VAL A 36 -14.82 -10.32 -25.15
C VAL A 36 -13.79 -10.72 -26.21
N ALA A 37 -13.13 -9.71 -26.77
CA ALA A 37 -12.08 -9.90 -27.77
C ALA A 37 -10.73 -10.26 -27.11
N PHE A 38 -9.97 -11.15 -27.73
CA PHE A 38 -8.65 -11.60 -27.31
C PHE A 38 -7.69 -11.62 -28.50
N HIS A 39 -6.42 -11.28 -28.25
CA HIS A 39 -5.31 -11.56 -29.15
C HIS A 39 -4.72 -12.92 -28.82
N ARG A 40 -4.41 -13.72 -29.84
CA ARG A 40 -3.51 -14.85 -29.74
C ARG A 40 -2.20 -14.49 -30.41
N HIS A 41 -1.13 -14.50 -29.62
CA HIS A 41 0.23 -14.29 -30.09
C HIS A 41 0.77 -15.54 -30.78
N GLU A 42 1.85 -15.40 -31.56
CA GLU A 42 2.53 -16.53 -32.23
C GLU A 42 2.99 -17.61 -31.24
N SER A 43 3.26 -17.24 -29.98
CA SER A 43 3.59 -18.16 -28.88
C SER A 43 2.41 -19.05 -28.43
N GLY A 44 1.19 -18.78 -28.92
CA GLY A 44 -0.05 -19.41 -28.47
C GLY A 44 -0.65 -18.77 -27.22
N GLN A 45 0.03 -17.80 -26.60
CA GLN A 45 -0.49 -17.05 -25.46
C GLN A 45 -1.65 -16.15 -25.89
N GLU A 46 -2.70 -16.12 -25.06
CA GLU A 46 -3.90 -15.34 -25.31
C GLU A 46 -4.05 -14.22 -24.28
N ALA A 47 -4.31 -13.00 -24.75
CA ALA A 47 -4.49 -11.81 -23.91
C ALA A 47 -5.72 -11.02 -24.35
N PRO A 48 -6.46 -10.34 -23.45
CA PRO A 48 -7.60 -9.54 -23.85
C PRO A 48 -7.19 -8.42 -24.82
N ALA A 49 -7.98 -8.24 -25.88
CA ALA A 49 -7.76 -7.17 -26.84
C ALA A 49 -8.16 -5.83 -26.25
N LEU A 50 -7.28 -4.84 -26.43
CA LEU A 50 -7.48 -3.49 -25.92
C LEU A 50 -7.65 -2.52 -27.06
N LEU A 51 -8.61 -1.62 -26.91
CA LEU A 51 -8.77 -0.49 -27.81
C LEU A 51 -8.37 0.78 -27.07
N GLN A 52 -7.45 1.54 -27.69
CA GLN A 52 -7.04 2.84 -27.16
C GLN A 52 -8.20 3.83 -27.34
N GLY A 53 -8.73 4.32 -26.22
CA GLY A 53 -9.65 5.45 -26.19
C GLY A 53 -8.89 6.79 -26.19
N GLU A 54 -9.62 7.90 -26.18
CA GLU A 54 -9.02 9.25 -26.13
C GLU A 54 -8.22 9.49 -24.83
N ASN A 55 -8.64 8.87 -23.71
CA ASN A 55 -8.05 9.10 -22.38
C ASN A 55 -7.60 7.83 -21.64
N GLU A 56 -8.05 6.64 -22.04
CA GLU A 56 -7.72 5.37 -21.36
C GLU A 56 -7.88 4.17 -22.31
N ALA A 57 -7.12 3.10 -22.06
CA ALA A 57 -7.29 1.83 -22.75
C ALA A 57 -8.53 1.09 -22.22
N ARG A 58 -9.23 0.38 -23.11
CA ARG A 58 -10.51 -0.26 -22.79
C ARG A 58 -10.59 -1.69 -23.26
N TYR A 59 -11.20 -2.54 -22.44
CA TYR A 59 -11.73 -3.83 -22.93
C TYR A 59 -12.99 -3.59 -23.74
N ILE A 60 -13.19 -4.40 -24.78
CA ILE A 60 -14.41 -4.37 -25.59
C ILE A 60 -15.19 -5.64 -25.32
N ALA A 61 -16.46 -5.46 -24.96
CA ALA A 61 -17.37 -6.55 -24.68
C ALA A 61 -18.73 -6.33 -25.36
N ALA A 62 -19.42 -7.41 -25.70
CA ALA A 62 -20.79 -7.38 -26.19
C ALA A 62 -21.63 -8.49 -25.56
N ASN A 63 -22.94 -8.33 -25.60
CA ASN A 63 -23.90 -9.36 -25.18
C ASN A 63 -24.05 -10.51 -26.21
N ASP A 64 -23.62 -10.29 -27.46
CA ASP A 64 -23.62 -11.31 -28.50
C ASP A 64 -22.34 -11.25 -29.37
N GLN A 65 -21.91 -12.42 -29.82
CA GLN A 65 -20.67 -12.57 -30.58
C GLN A 65 -20.72 -11.85 -31.95
N GLU A 66 -21.87 -11.81 -32.61
CA GLU A 66 -21.99 -11.23 -33.96
C GLU A 66 -21.83 -9.70 -33.93
N THR A 67 -22.44 -9.05 -32.94
CA THR A 67 -22.27 -7.62 -32.65
C THR A 67 -20.81 -7.29 -32.39
N LEU A 68 -20.12 -8.09 -31.58
CA LEU A 68 -18.70 -7.89 -31.33
C LEU A 68 -17.87 -8.05 -32.60
N GLN A 69 -18.08 -9.12 -33.37
CA GLN A 69 -17.38 -9.34 -34.64
C GLN A 69 -17.56 -8.16 -35.60
N ARG A 70 -18.80 -7.69 -35.77
CA ARG A 70 -19.12 -6.55 -36.64
C ARG A 70 -18.40 -5.27 -36.20
N PHE A 71 -18.29 -5.04 -34.88
CA PHE A 71 -17.56 -3.90 -34.34
C PHE A 71 -16.05 -4.01 -34.61
N LEU A 72 -15.48 -5.20 -34.42
CA LEU A 72 -14.05 -5.43 -34.56
C LEU A 72 -13.57 -5.41 -36.02
N THR A 73 -14.44 -5.64 -37.01
CA THR A 73 -14.09 -5.59 -38.46
C THR A 73 -13.40 -4.29 -38.88
N ASN A 74 -13.71 -3.17 -38.22
CA ASN A 74 -13.13 -1.86 -38.53
C ASN A 74 -12.06 -1.40 -37.52
N ALA A 75 -11.78 -2.20 -36.50
CA ALA A 75 -10.81 -1.86 -35.46
C ALA A 75 -9.39 -2.22 -35.92
N LYS A 76 -8.45 -1.30 -35.70
CA LYS A 76 -7.03 -1.56 -35.95
C LYS A 76 -6.41 -2.16 -34.70
N PHE A 77 -5.91 -3.38 -34.82
CA PHE A 77 -5.13 -4.06 -33.78
C PHE A 77 -3.66 -4.14 -34.19
N ALA A 78 -2.79 -4.47 -33.24
CA ALA A 78 -1.36 -4.64 -33.50
C ALA A 78 -1.11 -5.77 -34.51
N ASP A 79 -0.20 -5.54 -35.47
CA ASP A 79 0.13 -6.48 -36.54
C ASP A 79 0.62 -7.84 -35.99
N GLY A 80 0.16 -8.94 -36.58
CA GLY A 80 0.68 -10.30 -36.31
C GLY A 80 -0.02 -11.10 -35.21
N SER A 81 -1.21 -10.69 -34.74
CA SER A 81 -2.01 -11.46 -33.76
C SER A 81 -3.36 -11.88 -34.32
N ASP A 82 -3.76 -13.13 -34.04
CA ASP A 82 -5.09 -13.62 -34.39
C ASP A 82 -6.11 -13.09 -33.38
N LEU A 83 -7.25 -12.63 -33.87
CA LEU A 83 -8.35 -12.16 -33.04
C LEU A 83 -9.30 -13.32 -32.70
N LEU A 84 -9.52 -13.54 -31.41
CA LEU A 84 -10.43 -14.52 -30.86
C LEU A 84 -11.53 -13.83 -30.08
N ILE A 85 -12.68 -14.49 -29.97
CA ILE A 85 -13.76 -14.04 -29.10
C ILE A 85 -14.06 -15.15 -28.10
N LYS A 86 -14.12 -14.79 -26.82
CA LYS A 86 -14.41 -15.69 -25.71
C LYS A 86 -15.55 -15.14 -24.87
N ALA A 87 -16.33 -16.02 -24.27
CA ALA A 87 -17.28 -15.65 -23.24
C ALA A 87 -16.57 -15.52 -21.89
N LEU A 88 -16.81 -14.43 -21.16
CA LEU A 88 -16.35 -14.20 -19.80
C LEU A 88 -17.48 -13.59 -18.95
N PRO A 89 -17.59 -13.94 -17.66
CA PRO A 89 -18.48 -13.22 -16.75
C PRO A 89 -18.08 -11.74 -16.63
N LEU A 90 -19.06 -10.84 -16.52
CA LEU A 90 -18.80 -9.41 -16.27
C LEU A 90 -17.93 -9.21 -15.02
N ALA A 91 -18.10 -10.00 -13.97
CA ALA A 91 -17.29 -9.97 -12.76
C ALA A 91 -15.80 -10.17 -13.06
N GLU A 92 -15.48 -11.19 -13.85
CA GLU A 92 -14.09 -11.48 -14.21
C GLU A 92 -13.49 -10.35 -15.06
N LEU A 93 -14.24 -9.86 -16.05
CA LEU A 93 -13.78 -8.75 -16.88
C LEU A 93 -13.60 -7.45 -16.06
N ALA A 94 -14.54 -7.16 -15.17
CA ALA A 94 -14.53 -5.99 -14.29
C ALA A 94 -13.37 -6.04 -13.29
N ARG A 95 -13.09 -7.23 -12.71
CA ARG A 95 -11.95 -7.45 -11.82
C ARG A 95 -10.64 -7.11 -12.52
N ASN A 96 -10.43 -7.66 -13.72
CA ASN A 96 -9.25 -7.38 -14.52
C ASN A 96 -9.16 -5.89 -14.88
N ALA A 97 -10.26 -5.29 -15.31
CA ALA A 97 -10.27 -3.88 -15.69
C ALA A 97 -9.97 -2.96 -14.50
N HIS A 98 -10.48 -3.29 -13.31
CA HIS A 98 -10.18 -2.60 -12.08
C HIS A 98 -8.69 -2.68 -11.72
N LEU A 99 -8.09 -3.88 -11.76
CA LEU A 99 -6.68 -4.10 -11.43
C LEU A 99 -5.72 -3.32 -12.35
N TYR A 100 -6.05 -3.22 -13.64
CA TYR A 100 -5.21 -2.53 -14.63
C TYR A 100 -5.63 -1.07 -14.90
N ASN A 101 -6.58 -0.53 -14.13
CA ASN A 101 -7.13 0.82 -14.31
C ASN A 101 -7.58 1.10 -15.76
N LEU A 102 -8.28 0.13 -16.35
CA LEU A 102 -8.89 0.18 -17.67
C LEU A 102 -10.38 0.47 -17.54
N SER A 103 -11.08 0.77 -18.64
CA SER A 103 -12.55 0.73 -18.65
C SER A 103 -13.10 -0.38 -19.53
N ILE A 104 -14.40 -0.69 -19.37
CA ILE A 104 -15.10 -1.65 -20.22
C ILE A 104 -16.05 -0.91 -21.13
N GLN A 105 -15.87 -1.07 -22.44
CA GLN A 105 -16.81 -0.62 -23.46
C GLN A 105 -17.77 -1.77 -23.78
N LEU A 106 -18.98 -1.69 -23.24
CA LEU A 106 -20.07 -2.61 -23.57
C LEU A 106 -20.82 -2.12 -24.81
N ILE A 107 -21.02 -3.03 -25.76
CA ILE A 107 -21.67 -2.77 -27.05
C ILE A 107 -22.93 -3.64 -27.15
N ASP A 108 -24.04 -3.02 -27.55
CA ASP A 108 -25.27 -3.72 -27.92
C ASP A 108 -25.84 -3.06 -29.18
N LYS A 109 -25.73 -3.76 -30.31
CA LYS A 109 -26.12 -3.24 -31.64
C LYS A 109 -25.45 -1.90 -31.96
N GLU A 110 -26.22 -0.81 -32.00
CA GLU A 110 -25.72 0.55 -32.27
C GLU A 110 -25.39 1.32 -30.99
N ASP A 111 -25.88 0.85 -29.84
CA ASP A 111 -25.66 1.51 -28.56
C ASP A 111 -24.32 1.12 -27.95
N ARG A 112 -23.75 2.06 -27.19
CA ARG A 112 -22.49 1.89 -26.46
C ARG A 112 -22.63 2.39 -25.04
N LEU A 113 -22.01 1.68 -24.10
CA LEU A 113 -21.94 2.06 -22.70
C LEU A 113 -20.52 1.85 -22.19
N THR A 114 -19.96 2.87 -21.54
CA THR A 114 -18.65 2.77 -20.88
C THR A 114 -18.85 2.56 -19.39
N ILE A 115 -18.28 1.49 -18.85
CA ILE A 115 -18.28 1.16 -17.43
C ILE A 115 -16.92 1.60 -16.86
N GLY A 116 -16.94 2.56 -15.94
CA GLY A 116 -15.73 3.14 -15.33
C GLY A 116 -15.42 2.60 -13.93
N GLY A 117 -14.37 3.18 -13.31
CA GLY A 117 -13.73 2.74 -12.05
C GLY A 117 -14.64 2.12 -10.99
N ALA A 118 -15.55 2.94 -10.44
CA ALA A 118 -16.42 2.54 -9.32
C ALA A 118 -17.35 1.36 -9.64
N LEU A 119 -17.79 1.24 -10.90
CA LEU A 119 -18.63 0.12 -11.32
C LEU A 119 -17.80 -1.15 -11.54
N MET A 120 -16.57 -1.03 -12.02
CA MET A 120 -15.68 -2.19 -12.18
C MET A 120 -15.26 -2.76 -10.82
N GLN A 121 -15.00 -1.88 -9.85
CA GLN A 121 -14.82 -2.25 -8.45
C GLN A 121 -16.04 -3.03 -7.96
N LEU A 122 -17.24 -2.43 -8.07
CA LEU A 122 -18.50 -3.06 -7.65
C LEU A 122 -18.70 -4.43 -8.31
N PHE A 123 -18.63 -4.55 -9.63
CA PHE A 123 -18.90 -5.83 -10.29
C PHE A 123 -17.78 -6.86 -10.12
N GLY A 124 -16.53 -6.42 -10.01
CA GLY A 124 -15.37 -7.29 -10.13
C GLY A 124 -14.80 -7.81 -8.82
N ILE A 125 -14.88 -6.99 -7.76
CA ILE A 125 -14.25 -7.33 -6.48
C ILE A 125 -15.18 -7.19 -5.29
N THR A 126 -16.50 -7.13 -5.52
CA THR A 126 -17.47 -7.07 -4.42
C THR A 126 -18.56 -8.14 -4.52
N ALA A 127 -19.06 -8.58 -3.37
CA ALA A 127 -20.13 -9.57 -3.28
C ALA A 127 -21.04 -9.33 -2.08
N ILE A 128 -22.29 -9.76 -2.20
CA ILE A 128 -23.24 -9.81 -1.07
C ILE A 128 -23.05 -11.16 -0.38
N LEU A 129 -22.57 -11.13 0.87
CA LEU A 129 -22.34 -12.31 1.70
C LEU A 129 -23.14 -12.21 2.99
N LYS A 130 -23.20 -13.30 3.76
CA LYS A 130 -23.80 -13.30 5.10
C LYS A 130 -22.71 -13.23 6.16
N ASP A 131 -22.87 -12.34 7.13
CA ASP A 131 -22.01 -12.29 8.33
C ASP A 131 -22.35 -13.44 9.31
N ASP A 132 -21.59 -13.52 10.40
CA ASP A 132 -21.80 -14.55 11.45
C ASP A 132 -23.18 -14.45 12.12
N GLY A 133 -23.83 -13.27 12.05
CA GLY A 133 -25.21 -13.04 12.49
C GLY A 133 -26.28 -13.40 11.45
N GLY A 134 -25.87 -13.81 10.24
CA GLY A 134 -26.75 -14.12 9.12
C GLY A 134 -27.24 -12.90 8.33
N ASN A 135 -26.73 -11.70 8.62
CA ASN A 135 -27.10 -10.46 7.93
C ASN A 135 -26.38 -10.36 6.60
N GLU A 136 -27.06 -9.82 5.59
CA GLU A 136 -26.44 -9.57 4.29
C GLU A 136 -25.57 -8.32 4.31
N VAL A 137 -24.29 -8.53 4.06
CA VAL A 137 -23.23 -7.52 4.02
C VAL A 137 -22.63 -7.48 2.62
N ILE A 138 -22.29 -6.29 2.12
CA ILE A 138 -21.54 -6.17 0.87
C ILE A 138 -20.07 -6.06 1.22
N TYR A 139 -19.29 -7.08 0.87
CA TYR A 139 -17.85 -7.06 1.02
C TYR A 139 -17.16 -6.67 -0.28
N GLU A 140 -16.13 -5.85 -0.16
CA GLU A 140 -15.08 -5.66 -1.15
C GLU A 140 -13.85 -6.47 -0.77
N ALA A 141 -13.26 -7.19 -1.72
CA ALA A 141 -12.04 -7.96 -1.51
C ALA A 141 -10.82 -7.29 -2.16
N ASP A 142 -9.73 -7.21 -1.41
CA ASP A 142 -8.39 -6.94 -1.92
C ASP A 142 -7.56 -8.22 -1.81
N ALA A 143 -6.94 -8.65 -2.91
CA ALA A 143 -6.21 -9.91 -2.98
C ALA A 143 -4.71 -9.65 -2.94
N PHE A 144 -4.00 -10.38 -2.06
CA PHE A 144 -2.55 -10.25 -1.99
C PHE A 144 -1.86 -11.01 -3.13
N PHE A 145 -0.83 -10.39 -3.67
CA PHE A 145 0.08 -10.95 -4.67
C PHE A 145 1.42 -11.22 -4.01
N PHE A 146 2.09 -12.31 -4.34
CA PHE A 146 3.34 -12.71 -3.71
C PHE A 146 4.46 -12.86 -4.72
N GLU A 147 5.70 -12.50 -4.34
CA GLU A 147 6.89 -12.71 -5.16
C GLU A 147 7.57 -14.05 -4.80
N PRO A 148 8.14 -14.78 -5.77
CA PRO A 148 9.07 -15.87 -5.50
C PRO A 148 10.33 -15.36 -4.82
N GLU A 149 10.76 -15.99 -3.73
CA GLU A 149 12.07 -15.70 -3.12
C GLU A 149 12.83 -16.98 -2.76
N GLY A 150 14.15 -16.96 -2.94
CA GLY A 150 15.06 -17.93 -2.31
C GLY A 150 14.83 -19.41 -2.59
N GLY A 151 14.28 -19.79 -3.75
CA GLY A 151 13.95 -21.18 -4.06
C GLY A 151 12.78 -21.76 -3.25
N ALA A 152 12.09 -20.93 -2.45
CA ALA A 152 10.85 -21.29 -1.77
C ALA A 152 9.69 -21.40 -2.77
N GLU A 153 8.72 -22.27 -2.46
CA GLU A 153 7.46 -22.34 -3.21
C GLU A 153 6.74 -20.99 -3.12
N THR A 154 6.32 -20.43 -4.26
CA THR A 154 5.52 -19.20 -4.29
C THR A 154 4.14 -19.44 -3.70
N LEU A 155 3.71 -18.54 -2.81
CA LEU A 155 2.31 -18.48 -2.42
C LEU A 155 1.44 -18.16 -3.65
N PRO A 156 0.32 -18.88 -3.85
CA PRO A 156 -0.61 -18.58 -4.93
C PRO A 156 -1.17 -17.16 -4.83
N TYR A 157 -1.47 -16.55 -5.98
CA TYR A 157 -2.20 -15.28 -6.01
C TYR A 157 -3.51 -15.38 -5.23
N GLY A 158 -3.81 -14.39 -4.38
CA GLY A 158 -5.04 -14.35 -3.60
C GLY A 158 -5.14 -15.45 -2.54
N ALA A 159 -4.03 -16.11 -2.18
CA ALA A 159 -3.98 -17.04 -1.05
C ALA A 159 -4.33 -16.37 0.28
N VAL A 160 -4.18 -15.05 0.37
CA VAL A 160 -4.75 -14.21 1.42
C VAL A 160 -5.55 -13.09 0.74
N GLN A 161 -6.68 -12.73 1.35
CA GLN A 161 -7.55 -11.66 0.90
C GLN A 161 -7.98 -10.82 2.11
N HIS A 162 -8.06 -9.51 1.93
CA HIS A 162 -8.64 -8.58 2.90
C HIS A 162 -10.03 -8.17 2.43
N TRP A 163 -11.06 -8.49 3.21
CA TRP A 163 -12.45 -8.20 2.91
C TRP A 163 -12.96 -7.08 3.81
N ARG A 164 -13.59 -6.08 3.20
CA ARG A 164 -14.08 -4.88 3.89
C ARG A 164 -15.56 -4.67 3.59
N ASP A 165 -16.34 -4.38 4.63
CA ASP A 165 -17.74 -4.02 4.49
C ASP A 165 -17.88 -2.63 3.80
N ILE A 166 -18.71 -2.55 2.76
CA ILE A 166 -18.93 -1.35 1.93
C ILE A 166 -20.41 -0.90 1.83
N GLU A 167 -21.34 -1.41 2.67
CA GLU A 167 -22.75 -0.94 2.79
C GLU A 167 -23.11 -0.65 4.26
N LEU A 168 -23.79 0.44 4.67
CA LEU A 168 -24.84 1.28 4.08
C LEU A 168 -24.50 2.76 4.31
N GLU A 169 -24.84 3.64 3.34
CA GLU A 169 -24.84 5.11 3.45
C GLU A 169 -23.79 5.71 4.40
N TYR A 170 -22.66 6.18 3.83
CA TYR A 170 -21.75 7.07 4.56
C TYR A 170 -22.50 8.30 5.05
N THR A 171 -23.06 8.19 6.24
CA THR A 171 -23.31 9.33 7.08
C THR A 171 -21.93 9.76 7.57
N SER A 172 -21.61 11.04 7.45
CA SER A 172 -20.33 11.63 7.87
C SER A 172 -20.05 11.52 9.38
N THR A 173 -20.78 10.64 10.08
CA THR A 173 -20.81 10.41 11.52
C THR A 173 -20.33 9.03 11.93
N GLN A 174 -20.11 8.11 10.99
CA GLN A 174 -19.66 6.75 11.29
C GLN A 174 -18.13 6.73 11.42
N GLU A 175 -17.62 6.28 12.57
CA GLU A 175 -16.17 6.22 12.78
C GLU A 175 -15.54 5.09 11.95
N PRO A 176 -14.34 5.28 11.37
CA PRO A 176 -13.62 4.23 10.62
C PRO A 176 -13.39 2.93 11.40
N SER A 177 -13.36 3.00 12.73
CA SER A 177 -13.25 1.86 13.66
C SER A 177 -14.46 0.93 13.63
N GLU A 178 -15.60 1.37 13.07
CA GLU A 178 -16.83 0.59 12.96
C GLU A 178 -16.91 -0.24 11.66
N ILE A 179 -16.00 -0.03 10.71
CA ILE A 179 -15.97 -0.78 9.45
C ILE A 179 -15.52 -2.21 9.75
N LYS A 180 -16.44 -3.17 9.59
CA LYS A 180 -16.11 -4.59 9.73
C LYS A 180 -15.17 -5.02 8.61
N SER A 181 -13.98 -5.47 8.99
CA SER A 181 -13.00 -6.05 8.09
C SER A 181 -12.58 -7.45 8.55
N LEU A 182 -12.07 -8.22 7.60
CA LEU A 182 -11.89 -9.66 7.72
C LEU A 182 -10.72 -10.07 6.81
N TYR A 183 -9.70 -10.73 7.35
CA TYR A 183 -8.70 -11.40 6.53
C TYR A 183 -9.12 -12.84 6.30
N VAL A 184 -9.10 -13.30 5.05
CA VAL A 184 -9.38 -14.69 4.69
C VAL A 184 -8.13 -15.31 4.09
N PHE A 185 -7.78 -16.53 4.48
CA PHE A 185 -6.61 -17.23 3.96
C PHE A 185 -6.92 -18.66 3.52
N ASP A 186 -6.13 -19.16 2.57
CA ASP A 186 -6.16 -20.55 2.10
C ASP A 186 -5.50 -21.49 3.12
N ASP A 187 -6.30 -22.17 3.92
CA ASP A 187 -5.85 -23.02 5.01
C ASP A 187 -5.32 -24.39 4.56
N GLN A 188 -5.20 -24.62 3.25
CA GLN A 188 -4.46 -25.77 2.69
C GLN A 188 -2.93 -25.54 2.70
N LEU A 189 -2.49 -24.31 2.93
CA LEU A 189 -1.08 -23.93 2.98
C LEU A 189 -0.55 -23.96 4.42
N ASP A 190 0.76 -24.21 4.59
CA ASP A 190 1.40 -24.25 5.91
C ASP A 190 1.72 -22.84 6.43
N TRP A 191 0.72 -22.18 7.00
CA TRP A 191 0.87 -20.84 7.59
C TRP A 191 1.72 -20.80 8.87
N ASN A 192 2.17 -21.95 9.40
CA ASN A 192 3.17 -21.99 10.46
C ASN A 192 4.60 -21.90 9.93
N ASN A 193 4.79 -21.87 8.60
CA ASN A 193 6.10 -21.71 7.98
C ASN A 193 6.64 -20.29 8.24
N PRO A 194 7.79 -20.12 8.91
CA PRO A 194 8.36 -18.80 9.21
C PRO A 194 8.74 -18.01 7.94
N HIS A 195 8.87 -18.68 6.79
CA HIS A 195 9.08 -17.99 5.51
C HIS A 195 7.80 -17.35 4.97
N PHE A 196 6.60 -17.63 5.48
CA PHE A 196 5.37 -16.97 5.04
C PHE A 196 5.13 -15.69 5.85
N PRO A 197 4.54 -14.63 5.28
CA PRO A 197 4.08 -13.48 6.06
C PRO A 197 3.13 -13.91 7.17
N GLU A 198 3.21 -13.27 8.33
CA GLU A 198 2.38 -13.62 9.48
C GLU A 198 0.93 -13.22 9.25
N LEU A 199 0.00 -14.15 9.51
CA LEU A 199 -1.43 -13.89 9.42
C LEU A 199 -1.88 -12.97 10.57
N PRO A 200 -2.83 -12.04 10.32
CA PRO A 200 -3.47 -11.29 11.39
C PRO A 200 -4.18 -12.21 12.39
N GLU A 201 -4.19 -11.85 13.68
CA GLU A 201 -4.79 -12.66 14.75
C GLU A 201 -6.26 -13.04 14.49
N ASN A 202 -7.01 -12.19 13.78
CA ASN A 202 -8.42 -12.35 13.46
C ASN A 202 -8.68 -12.90 12.05
N ALA A 203 -7.67 -13.44 11.38
CA ALA A 203 -7.83 -14.04 10.06
C ALA A 203 -8.68 -15.33 10.13
N LYS A 204 -9.59 -15.51 9.18
CA LYS A 204 -10.46 -16.68 9.05
C LYS A 204 -9.95 -17.62 7.96
N ALA A 205 -9.98 -18.92 8.26
CA ALA A 205 -9.63 -19.95 7.29
C ALA A 205 -10.70 -20.09 6.21
N LEU A 206 -10.28 -20.37 4.97
CA LEU A 206 -11.19 -20.64 3.86
C LEU A 206 -12.18 -21.77 4.18
N SER A 207 -11.73 -22.84 4.85
CA SER A 207 -12.60 -23.96 5.24
C SER A 207 -13.73 -23.58 6.20
N GLU A 208 -13.60 -22.50 6.97
CA GLU A 208 -14.61 -22.01 7.91
C GLU A 208 -15.71 -21.18 7.24
N LEU A 209 -15.47 -20.73 6.01
CA LEU A 209 -16.42 -19.89 5.28
C LEU A 209 -17.67 -20.65 4.81
N SER A 210 -18.78 -19.92 4.70
CA SER A 210 -20.00 -20.37 4.03
C SER A 210 -19.76 -20.67 2.54
N SER A 211 -20.59 -21.49 1.89
CA SER A 211 -20.40 -21.85 0.48
C SER A 211 -20.36 -20.64 -0.47
N SER A 212 -21.15 -19.60 -0.21
CA SER A 212 -21.14 -18.37 -1.02
C SER A 212 -19.87 -17.57 -0.80
N ALA A 213 -19.38 -17.49 0.44
CA ALA A 213 -18.12 -16.82 0.75
C ALA A 213 -16.93 -17.58 0.16
N LYS A 214 -16.92 -18.92 0.22
CA LYS A 214 -15.93 -19.76 -0.48
C LYS A 214 -15.91 -19.49 -1.98
N ALA A 215 -17.07 -19.44 -2.62
CA ALA A 215 -17.18 -19.14 -4.05
C ALA A 215 -16.63 -17.75 -4.39
N PHE A 216 -16.86 -16.75 -3.53
CA PHE A 216 -16.29 -15.42 -3.68
C PHE A 216 -14.77 -15.43 -3.53
N PHE A 217 -14.23 -16.08 -2.48
CA PHE A 217 -12.79 -16.24 -2.30
C PHE A 217 -12.13 -16.87 -3.52
N GLU A 218 -12.67 -17.98 -4.03
CA GLU A 218 -12.14 -18.67 -5.20
C GLU A 218 -12.22 -17.81 -6.48
N HIS A 219 -13.29 -17.02 -6.66
CA HIS A 219 -13.40 -16.09 -7.77
C HIS A 219 -12.28 -15.04 -7.74
N ILE A 220 -11.99 -14.49 -6.56
CA ILE A 220 -10.94 -13.49 -6.36
C ILE A 220 -9.54 -14.11 -6.49
N ARG A 221 -9.37 -15.38 -6.09
CA ARG A 221 -8.11 -16.15 -6.18
C ARG A 221 -7.69 -16.50 -7.61
N VAL A 222 -8.60 -16.39 -8.60
CA VAL A 222 -8.22 -16.62 -10.00
C VAL A 222 -7.18 -15.59 -10.43
N PRO A 223 -5.98 -15.98 -10.89
CA PRO A 223 -4.98 -15.03 -11.38
C PRO A 223 -5.59 -14.06 -12.42
N PRO A 224 -5.25 -12.77 -12.39
CA PRO A 224 -5.73 -11.85 -13.41
C PRO A 224 -5.31 -12.33 -14.80
N LEU A 225 -6.18 -12.16 -15.79
CA LEU A 225 -5.85 -12.34 -17.19
C LEU A 225 -4.69 -11.39 -17.46
N MET A 226 -3.49 -11.92 -17.76
CA MET A 226 -2.29 -11.11 -17.97
C MET A 226 -2.58 -10.05 -19.03
N GLY A 227 -2.86 -8.85 -18.54
CA GLY A 227 -3.04 -7.65 -19.34
C GLY A 227 -1.67 -7.03 -19.38
N TRP A 228 -0.91 -7.43 -20.40
CA TRP A 228 0.38 -6.89 -20.80
C TRP A 228 1.53 -7.79 -20.40
N GLU A 229 2.43 -8.01 -21.36
CA GLU A 229 3.84 -8.07 -21.03
C GLU A 229 4.20 -6.74 -20.34
N GLU A 230 3.92 -6.62 -19.04
CA GLU A 230 4.97 -6.06 -18.21
C GLU A 230 6.12 -7.02 -18.44
N LYS A 231 6.99 -6.71 -19.42
CA LYS A 231 8.32 -7.29 -19.48
C LYS A 231 8.74 -7.29 -18.03
N PRO A 232 9.01 -8.46 -17.41
CA PRO A 232 9.46 -8.48 -16.04
C PRO A 232 10.53 -7.42 -16.04
N ALA A 233 10.27 -6.33 -15.34
CA ALA A 233 11.26 -5.29 -15.23
C ALA A 233 12.25 -5.97 -14.31
N THR A 234 13.09 -6.86 -14.87
CA THR A 234 14.36 -7.26 -14.29
C THR A 234 14.91 -5.90 -13.92
N PRO A 235 14.86 -5.53 -12.64
CA PRO A 235 15.33 -4.23 -12.26
C PRO A 235 16.75 -4.26 -12.79
N HIS A 236 17.13 -3.24 -13.57
CA HIS A 236 18.53 -3.12 -13.88
C HIS A 236 19.15 -2.79 -12.53
N VAL A 237 19.60 -3.83 -11.83
CA VAL A 237 20.20 -3.69 -10.52
C VAL A 237 21.43 -2.82 -10.79
N PRO A 238 21.60 -1.69 -10.07
CA PRO A 238 22.76 -0.82 -10.26
C PRO A 238 24.06 -1.63 -10.23
N GLU A 239 25.09 -1.17 -10.95
CA GLU A 239 26.39 -1.87 -11.02
C GLU A 239 27.00 -2.15 -9.64
N SER A 240 26.65 -1.35 -8.62
CA SER A 240 26.94 -1.65 -7.21
C SER A 240 25.67 -2.15 -6.49
N LEU A 241 25.64 -3.44 -6.19
CA LEU A 241 24.69 -4.03 -5.24
C LEU A 241 24.82 -3.33 -3.88
N TYR A 242 23.70 -3.05 -3.23
CA TYR A 242 23.72 -2.63 -1.84
C TYR A 242 24.32 -3.75 -0.99
N GLN A 243 25.30 -3.39 -0.18
CA GLN A 243 25.96 -4.26 0.78
C GLN A 243 25.80 -3.67 2.17
N ASN A 244 25.43 -4.52 3.12
CA ASN A 244 25.35 -4.16 4.52
C ASN A 244 26.16 -5.19 5.32
N SER A 245 27.19 -4.72 6.02
CA SER A 245 28.06 -5.61 6.80
C SER A 245 27.37 -6.24 8.02
N LEU A 246 26.18 -5.76 8.41
CA LEU A 246 25.39 -6.35 9.48
C LEU A 246 24.61 -7.59 9.02
N LEU A 247 24.41 -7.76 7.72
CA LEU A 247 23.63 -8.84 7.13
C LEU A 247 24.54 -9.88 6.44
N GLY A 248 24.11 -11.14 6.45
CA GLY A 248 24.76 -12.18 5.65
C GLY A 248 24.62 -11.90 4.15
N ALA A 249 25.59 -12.35 3.34
CA ALA A 249 25.60 -12.10 1.89
C ALA A 249 24.29 -12.55 1.21
N ASP A 250 23.72 -13.67 1.65
CA ASP A 250 22.51 -14.27 1.08
C ASP A 250 21.22 -13.46 1.41
N ASN A 251 21.27 -12.55 2.38
CA ASN A 251 20.10 -11.77 2.84
C ASN A 251 19.88 -10.47 2.04
N HIS A 252 20.70 -10.21 1.01
CA HIS A 252 20.65 -8.98 0.21
C HIS A 252 19.87 -9.11 -1.10
N GLY A 253 19.57 -10.33 -1.56
CA GLY A 253 19.02 -10.57 -2.90
C GLY A 253 17.67 -9.88 -3.11
N ALA A 254 16.68 -10.24 -2.29
CA ALA A 254 15.34 -9.68 -2.37
C ALA A 254 15.30 -8.17 -2.08
N PHE A 255 16.08 -7.73 -1.08
CA PHE A 255 16.19 -6.32 -0.74
C PHE A 255 16.75 -5.49 -1.90
N ASN A 256 17.77 -5.97 -2.61
CA ASN A 256 18.36 -5.26 -3.75
C ASN A 256 17.38 -5.07 -4.91
N VAL A 257 16.53 -6.06 -5.18
CA VAL A 257 15.45 -5.95 -6.20
C VAL A 257 14.47 -4.84 -5.81
N LEU A 258 14.03 -4.83 -4.56
CA LEU A 258 13.11 -3.82 -4.04
C LEU A 258 13.74 -2.42 -3.99
N ARG A 259 14.98 -2.31 -3.49
CA ARG A 259 15.74 -1.06 -3.43
C ARG A 259 15.93 -0.47 -4.82
N ALA A 260 16.27 -1.29 -5.82
CA ALA A 260 16.39 -0.84 -7.21
C ALA A 260 15.05 -0.31 -7.77
N MET A 261 13.92 -0.91 -7.39
CA MET A 261 12.60 -0.38 -7.75
C MET A 261 12.34 0.98 -7.08
N VAL A 262 12.65 1.14 -5.79
CA VAL A 262 12.50 2.42 -5.07
C VAL A 262 13.38 3.50 -5.71
N ASP A 263 14.65 3.18 -5.97
CA ASP A 263 15.64 4.07 -6.59
C ASP A 263 15.21 4.52 -8.00
N LYS A 264 14.70 3.60 -8.82
CA LYS A 264 14.35 3.88 -10.22
C LYS A 264 12.99 4.54 -10.38
N ASN A 265 12.00 4.14 -9.59
CA ASN A 265 10.59 4.49 -9.83
C ASN A 265 10.03 5.49 -8.81
N ILE A 266 10.68 5.68 -7.66
CA ILE A 266 10.13 6.47 -6.55
C ILE A 266 11.01 7.68 -6.25
N VAL A 267 12.28 7.48 -5.94
CA VAL A 267 13.17 8.56 -5.47
C VAL A 267 13.95 9.16 -6.64
N PRO A 268 13.78 10.46 -6.98
CA PRO A 268 14.50 11.08 -8.09
C PRO A 268 15.96 11.40 -7.72
N ALA A 269 16.67 12.12 -8.59
CA ALA A 269 18.01 12.62 -8.29
C ALA A 269 17.99 13.60 -7.10
N ALA A 270 19.12 13.77 -6.39
CA ALA A 270 19.13 14.60 -5.17
C ALA A 270 18.73 16.06 -5.44
N ASN A 271 19.10 16.60 -6.61
CA ASN A 271 18.75 17.95 -7.03
C ASN A 271 17.24 18.16 -7.28
N ASP A 272 16.45 17.09 -7.36
CA ASP A 272 14.99 17.13 -7.51
C ASP A 272 14.25 16.88 -6.18
N ILE A 273 15.00 16.66 -5.09
CA ILE A 273 14.46 16.50 -3.74
C ILE A 273 14.58 17.83 -3.01
N VAL A 274 13.43 18.36 -2.57
CA VAL A 274 13.32 19.67 -1.94
C VAL A 274 13.08 19.50 -0.44
N LEU A 275 13.92 20.15 0.36
CA LEU A 275 13.75 20.34 1.80
C LEU A 275 13.25 21.76 2.05
N THR A 276 12.07 21.90 2.65
CA THR A 276 11.57 23.19 3.13
C THR A 276 11.76 23.24 4.63
N ILE A 277 12.54 24.22 5.11
CA ILE A 277 12.86 24.40 6.52
C ILE A 277 12.24 25.70 7.00
N THR A 278 11.27 25.58 7.88
CA THR A 278 10.52 26.69 8.49
C THR A 278 10.89 26.81 9.96
N LYS A 279 11.00 28.06 10.45
CA LYS A 279 11.18 28.29 11.89
C LYS A 279 9.86 28.02 12.58
N ASP A 280 9.93 27.30 13.70
CA ASP A 280 8.78 27.23 14.58
C ASP A 280 8.42 28.63 15.09
N SER A 281 7.15 29.00 14.94
CA SER A 281 6.62 30.18 15.61
C SER A 281 6.33 29.79 17.06
N LYS A 282 7.30 30.05 17.96
CA LYS A 282 7.21 29.81 19.41
C LYS A 282 5.75 29.70 19.89
N HIS A 283 5.31 28.50 20.25
CA HIS A 283 4.05 28.35 20.95
C HIS A 283 4.12 29.15 22.27
N GLY A 284 3.09 29.93 22.58
CA GLY A 284 3.09 30.90 23.69
C GLY A 284 3.35 30.29 25.08
N ASP A 285 3.28 28.96 25.18
CA ASP A 285 3.44 28.20 26.42
C ASP A 285 4.84 27.60 26.60
N GLU A 286 5.76 27.77 25.64
CA GLU A 286 7.13 27.26 25.78
C GLU A 286 8.01 28.16 26.67
N PRO A 287 8.86 27.57 27.54
CA PRO A 287 9.85 28.32 28.31
C PRO A 287 10.71 29.26 27.44
N ALA A 288 11.11 30.40 28.00
CA ALA A 288 11.94 31.37 27.28
C ALA A 288 13.25 30.77 26.73
N ASP A 289 13.78 29.75 27.42
CA ASP A 289 15.03 29.05 27.14
C ASP A 289 14.86 27.80 26.26
N SER A 290 13.65 27.53 25.72
CA SER A 290 13.47 26.43 24.78
C SER A 290 14.38 26.59 23.56
N PRO A 291 15.07 25.51 23.14
CA PRO A 291 15.95 25.60 21.98
C PRO A 291 15.13 25.86 20.71
N GLU A 292 15.72 26.60 19.76
CA GLU A 292 15.07 26.87 18.47
C GLU A 292 14.77 25.55 17.75
N ARG A 293 13.51 25.36 17.34
CA ARG A 293 13.06 24.21 16.56
C ARG A 293 12.75 24.63 15.14
N TRP A 294 13.09 23.75 14.21
CA TRP A 294 12.78 23.88 12.80
C TRP A 294 11.88 22.74 12.37
N GLU A 295 10.87 23.09 11.59
CA GLU A 295 10.04 22.14 10.86
C GLU A 295 10.72 21.85 9.53
N ILE A 296 10.95 20.57 9.23
CA ILE A 296 11.58 20.12 7.99
C ILE A 296 10.58 19.29 7.20
N GLN A 297 10.14 19.81 6.05
CA GLN A 297 9.30 19.09 5.09
C GLN A 297 10.11 18.65 3.88
N ILE A 298 10.07 17.36 3.55
CA ILE A 298 10.68 16.79 2.36
C ILE A 298 9.61 16.56 1.30
N ARG A 299 9.88 16.98 0.06
CA ARG A 299 8.99 16.73 -1.09
C ARG A 299 9.77 16.53 -2.38
N PHE A 300 9.21 15.75 -3.29
CA PHE A 300 9.75 15.57 -4.64
C PHE A 300 8.69 15.09 -5.63
N THR A 301 8.93 15.30 -6.92
CA THR A 301 8.17 14.63 -7.99
C THR A 301 8.89 13.32 -8.33
N THR A 302 8.18 12.20 -8.23
CA THR A 302 8.76 10.89 -8.54
C THR A 302 9.08 10.76 -10.03
N PRO A 303 9.96 9.81 -10.43
CA PRO A 303 10.17 9.46 -11.83
C PRO A 303 8.90 9.05 -12.59
N LEU A 304 7.83 8.65 -11.87
CA LEU A 304 6.51 8.32 -12.42
C LEU A 304 5.59 9.56 -12.56
N GLY A 305 6.06 10.75 -12.22
CA GLY A 305 5.39 12.03 -12.48
C GLY A 305 4.38 12.47 -11.42
N PHE A 306 4.22 11.75 -10.30
CA PHE A 306 3.37 12.19 -9.19
C PHE A 306 4.20 12.83 -8.07
N ASN A 307 3.59 13.74 -7.31
CA ASN A 307 4.21 14.42 -6.19
C ASN A 307 4.15 13.56 -4.92
N ALA A 308 5.30 13.43 -4.28
CA ALA A 308 5.49 12.82 -2.97
C ALA A 308 5.75 13.93 -1.96
N VAL A 309 4.81 14.17 -1.06
CA VAL A 309 4.94 15.12 0.06
C VAL A 309 4.93 14.33 1.35
N PHE A 310 6.00 14.42 2.12
CA PHE A 310 6.12 13.73 3.41
C PHE A 310 5.69 14.64 4.55
N SER A 311 5.14 14.04 5.60
CA SER A 311 4.80 14.72 6.85
C SER A 311 6.05 15.38 7.42
N PRO A 312 5.95 16.64 7.89
CA PRO A 312 7.11 17.34 8.43
C PRO A 312 7.61 16.69 9.73
N ASP A 313 8.92 16.79 9.98
CA ASP A 313 9.53 16.44 11.27
C ASP A 313 10.05 17.71 11.97
N TRP A 314 10.04 17.71 13.29
CA TRP A 314 10.47 18.83 14.12
C TRP A 314 11.84 18.54 14.72
N VAL A 315 12.83 19.32 14.31
CA VAL A 315 14.24 19.11 14.66
C VAL A 315 14.77 20.34 15.38
N GLU A 316 15.54 20.13 16.45
CA GLU A 316 16.27 21.23 17.06
C GLU A 316 17.28 21.82 16.06
N ALA A 317 17.26 23.14 15.87
CA ALA A 317 18.08 23.83 14.90
C ALA A 317 19.58 23.56 15.08
N SER A 318 20.03 23.36 16.32
CA SER A 318 21.42 23.01 16.64
C SER A 318 21.84 21.66 16.05
N LEU A 319 20.95 20.66 16.07
CA LEU A 319 21.18 19.31 15.55
C LEU A 319 21.18 19.29 14.02
N CYS A 320 20.28 20.07 13.42
CA CYS A 320 20.26 20.27 11.97
C CYS A 320 21.58 20.89 11.49
N LYS A 321 21.98 22.02 12.10
CA LYS A 321 23.26 22.71 11.78
C LYS A 321 24.51 21.88 12.04
N ALA A 322 24.45 20.96 13.00
CA ALA A 322 25.57 20.05 13.29
C ALA A 322 25.72 18.95 12.23
N ASN A 323 24.69 18.69 11.42
CA ASN A 323 24.77 17.73 10.33
C ASN A 323 25.28 18.37 9.04
N LYS A 324 26.35 17.81 8.46
CA LYS A 324 26.93 18.36 7.22
C LYS A 324 26.07 18.13 5.98
N GLU A 325 25.19 17.14 6.00
CA GLU A 325 24.30 16.83 4.87
C GLU A 325 22.93 17.51 4.98
N LEU A 326 22.69 18.25 6.07
CA LEU A 326 21.48 19.05 6.24
C LEU A 326 21.78 20.55 6.14
N PRO A 327 20.81 21.37 5.72
CA PRO A 327 21.00 22.81 5.65
C PRO A 327 21.20 23.46 7.02
N ASP A 328 22.08 24.46 7.09
CA ASP A 328 22.41 25.21 8.30
C ASP A 328 21.53 26.46 8.53
N ASN A 329 20.52 26.67 7.68
CA ASN A 329 19.62 27.81 7.71
C ASN A 329 18.23 27.46 7.18
N THR A 330 17.26 28.33 7.44
CA THR A 330 15.87 28.16 7.00
C THR A 330 15.66 28.60 5.56
N GLY A 331 14.70 27.99 4.87
CA GLY A 331 14.40 28.27 3.48
C GLY A 331 14.14 27.00 2.69
N THR A 332 14.27 27.10 1.37
CA THR A 332 14.13 25.96 0.45
C THR A 332 15.51 25.51 0.00
N HIS A 333 15.80 24.24 0.21
CA HIS A 333 17.10 23.62 -0.05
C HIS A 333 16.93 22.36 -0.89
N LEU A 334 18.02 21.94 -1.54
CA LEU A 334 18.08 20.67 -2.25
C LEU A 334 18.73 19.62 -1.35
N ALA A 335 18.38 18.35 -1.54
CA ALA A 335 19.02 17.26 -0.82
C ALA A 335 20.48 17.06 -1.28
N SER A 336 21.32 16.56 -0.37
CA SER A 336 22.61 15.99 -0.77
C SER A 336 22.41 14.57 -1.31
N GLU A 337 23.39 14.06 -2.08
CA GLU A 337 23.36 12.67 -2.55
C GLU A 337 23.36 11.65 -1.39
N LYS A 338 23.99 11.98 -0.27
CA LYS A 338 23.99 11.10 0.92
C LYS A 338 22.61 11.06 1.60
N LEU A 339 21.92 12.20 1.67
CA LEU A 339 20.54 12.22 2.14
C LEU A 339 19.61 11.46 1.18
N ARG A 340 19.74 11.68 -0.14
CA ARG A 340 18.99 10.96 -1.17
C ARG A 340 19.16 9.44 -1.03
N GLU A 341 20.39 8.96 -0.95
CA GLU A 341 20.71 7.53 -0.80
C GLU A 341 20.09 6.96 0.48
N ARG A 342 20.10 7.72 1.58
CA ARG A 342 19.45 7.27 2.81
C ARG A 342 17.92 7.24 2.70
N ILE A 343 17.30 8.18 1.99
CA ILE A 343 15.85 8.13 1.68
C ILE A 343 15.52 6.86 0.91
N VAL A 344 16.32 6.50 -0.11
CA VAL A 344 16.16 5.24 -0.86
C VAL A 344 16.20 4.04 0.08
N ASN A 345 17.23 3.93 0.91
CA ASN A 345 17.40 2.77 1.80
C ASN A 345 16.31 2.72 2.88
N HIS A 346 15.90 3.87 3.42
CA HIS A 346 14.82 3.95 4.40
C HIS A 346 13.48 3.49 3.81
N LEU A 347 13.10 4.02 2.65
CA LEU A 347 11.87 3.60 1.97
C LEU A 347 11.93 2.13 1.57
N ALA A 348 13.07 1.66 1.06
CA ALA A 348 13.24 0.25 0.70
C ALA A 348 13.07 -0.68 1.89
N TRP A 349 13.66 -0.40 3.06
CA TRP A 349 13.48 -1.25 4.24
C TRP A 349 12.07 -1.19 4.82
N ASN A 350 11.42 -0.02 4.79
CA ASN A 350 10.00 0.08 5.14
C ASN A 350 9.14 -0.78 4.20
N PHE A 351 9.35 -0.68 2.89
CA PHE A 351 8.63 -1.52 1.91
C PHE A 351 8.91 -3.00 2.15
N PHE A 352 10.15 -3.34 2.50
CA PHE A 352 10.56 -4.71 2.75
C PHE A 352 9.79 -5.30 3.93
N GLN A 353 9.71 -4.57 5.05
CA GLN A 353 8.93 -4.97 6.21
C GLN A 353 7.43 -4.96 5.96
N HIS A 354 6.89 -3.95 5.27
CA HIS A 354 5.47 -3.94 4.88
C HIS A 354 5.11 -5.13 4.00
N GLY A 355 6.04 -5.63 3.18
CA GLY A 355 5.83 -6.85 2.39
C GLY A 355 5.70 -8.13 3.24
N ARG A 356 6.06 -8.09 4.52
CA ARG A 356 6.02 -9.21 5.48
C ARG A 356 4.80 -9.17 6.41
N SER A 357 4.00 -8.10 6.37
CA SER A 357 2.80 -7.93 7.20
C SER A 357 1.56 -7.74 6.34
N PHE A 358 0.47 -8.41 6.71
CA PHE A 358 -0.85 -8.09 6.17
C PHE A 358 -1.55 -6.97 6.96
N VAL A 359 -1.13 -6.73 8.21
CA VAL A 359 -1.70 -5.75 9.12
C VAL A 359 -1.15 -4.35 8.79
N LYS A 360 -2.08 -3.40 8.62
CA LYS A 360 -1.92 -1.93 8.44
C LYS A 360 -1.55 -1.42 7.04
N THR A 361 -2.49 -0.73 6.38
CA THR A 361 -2.80 0.72 6.37
C THR A 361 -1.63 1.58 5.90
N LEU A 362 -1.83 2.23 4.73
CA LEU A 362 -1.06 3.33 4.14
C LEU A 362 0.40 3.48 4.63
N PHE A 363 1.34 3.30 3.71
CA PHE A 363 2.77 3.59 3.93
C PHE A 363 2.97 4.85 4.77
N SER A 364 3.89 4.77 5.73
CA SER A 364 4.24 5.96 6.51
C SER A 364 4.64 7.09 5.56
N THR A 365 3.90 8.19 5.67
CA THR A 365 4.18 9.43 4.98
C THR A 365 5.16 10.28 5.76
N ASP A 366 5.57 9.88 6.97
CA ASP A 366 6.67 10.50 7.68
C ASP A 366 8.00 9.83 7.34
N LEU A 367 9.06 10.61 7.44
CA LEU A 367 10.44 10.19 7.21
C LEU A 367 11.18 10.10 8.55
N GLN A 368 10.49 9.66 9.61
CA GLN A 368 11.09 9.57 10.94
C GLN A 368 12.30 8.63 10.95
N GLY A 369 13.32 8.99 11.74
CA GLY A 369 14.59 8.26 11.76
C GLY A 369 15.56 8.60 10.62
N LEU A 370 15.14 9.37 9.60
CA LEU A 370 16.05 9.97 8.61
C LEU A 370 16.72 11.24 9.13
N LEU A 371 16.03 12.01 9.95
CA LEU A 371 16.49 13.28 10.49
C LEU A 371 16.96 13.15 11.96
N PRO A 372 17.86 14.04 12.42
CA PRO A 372 18.23 14.15 13.82
C PRO A 372 16.99 14.31 14.70
N GLY A 373 17.04 13.84 15.94
CA GLY A 373 15.90 13.96 16.82
C GLY A 373 16.12 13.39 18.20
N PHE A 374 15.10 13.53 19.04
CA PHE A 374 15.12 13.02 20.39
C PHE A 374 15.04 11.49 20.43
N ILE A 375 15.69 10.89 21.43
CA ILE A 375 15.62 9.46 21.74
C ILE A 375 14.97 9.33 23.10
N ILE A 376 13.88 8.58 23.20
CA ILE A 376 13.01 8.59 24.38
C ILE A 376 13.74 8.11 25.63
N ASN A 377 14.52 7.05 25.50
CA ASN A 377 15.24 6.44 26.60
C ASN A 377 16.73 6.82 26.67
N SER A 378 17.09 7.99 26.13
CA SER A 378 18.43 8.56 26.24
C SER A 378 18.39 10.00 26.75
N TYR A 379 19.51 10.50 27.26
CA TYR A 379 19.70 11.94 27.54
C TYR A 379 20.25 12.69 26.32
N GLY A 380 20.90 11.98 25.40
CA GLY A 380 21.47 12.55 24.18
C GLY A 380 20.52 12.44 22.98
N PRO A 381 20.62 13.37 22.01
CA PRO A 381 19.89 13.28 20.76
C PRO A 381 20.50 12.21 19.84
N PHE A 382 19.71 11.76 18.88
CA PHE A 382 20.19 11.00 17.73
C PHE A 382 20.72 11.92 16.65
N GLN A 383 21.94 11.66 16.19
CA GLN A 383 22.53 12.29 15.02
C GLN A 383 22.80 11.21 13.95
N PRO A 384 22.09 11.20 12.82
CA PRO A 384 22.34 10.23 11.76
C PRO A 384 23.69 10.50 11.09
N ASP A 385 24.52 9.45 10.99
CA ASP A 385 25.66 9.43 10.08
C ASP A 385 25.19 8.96 8.70
N TYR A 386 25.12 9.89 7.75
CA TYR A 386 24.70 9.63 6.39
C TYR A 386 25.77 8.93 5.53
N THR A 387 26.98 8.79 6.07
CA THR A 387 28.08 8.07 5.41
C THR A 387 28.18 6.60 5.83
N ASP A 388 27.51 6.22 6.91
CA ASP A 388 27.46 4.84 7.38
C ASP A 388 26.41 4.03 6.60
N GLU A 389 26.88 3.30 5.59
CA GLU A 389 26.05 2.51 4.67
C GLU A 389 25.35 1.30 5.34
N ARG A 390 25.73 0.99 6.59
CA ARG A 390 25.06 -0.04 7.40
C ARG A 390 23.67 0.39 7.85
N PHE A 391 23.31 1.67 7.76
CA PHE A 391 22.05 2.20 8.25
C PHE A 391 21.30 3.08 7.22
N PRO A 392 19.97 3.00 7.14
CA PRO A 392 19.11 2.15 7.95
C PRO A 392 19.18 0.67 7.55
N CYS A 393 18.83 -0.22 8.48
CA CYS A 393 18.75 -1.67 8.27
C CYS A 393 17.58 -2.25 9.04
N LEU A 394 16.82 -3.17 8.45
CA LEU A 394 15.84 -3.96 9.19
C LEU A 394 16.56 -4.85 10.20
N ALA A 395 15.98 -5.04 11.37
CA ALA A 395 16.42 -5.99 12.37
C ALA A 395 15.25 -6.36 13.28
N ARG A 396 15.43 -7.40 14.10
CA ARG A 396 14.48 -7.78 15.14
C ARG A 396 14.99 -7.34 16.49
N PHE A 397 14.11 -6.72 17.27
CA PHE A 397 14.30 -6.45 18.68
C PHE A 397 13.59 -7.54 19.50
N GLN A 398 14.37 -8.32 20.26
CA GLN A 398 13.84 -9.42 21.08
C GLN A 398 13.38 -8.92 22.46
N CYS A 399 12.10 -9.15 22.76
CA CYS A 399 11.44 -8.80 24.02
C CYS A 399 10.67 -10.01 24.57
N GLY A 400 11.29 -10.79 25.46
CA GLY A 400 10.70 -12.04 25.93
C GLY A 400 10.49 -13.02 24.76
N GLU A 401 9.26 -13.46 24.54
CA GLU A 401 8.87 -14.29 23.39
C GLU A 401 8.58 -13.46 22.13
N ASN A 402 8.37 -12.14 22.28
CA ASN A 402 7.99 -11.25 21.19
C ASN A 402 9.22 -10.79 20.38
N GLY A 403 9.08 -10.80 19.05
CA GLY A 403 10.10 -10.34 18.10
C GLY A 403 9.62 -9.10 17.36
N VAL A 404 10.01 -7.90 17.82
CA VAL A 404 9.51 -6.65 17.25
C VAL A 404 10.37 -6.22 16.05
N PRO A 405 9.78 -5.97 14.87
CA PRO A 405 10.52 -5.42 13.74
C PRO A 405 10.94 -3.97 14.03
N VAL A 406 12.23 -3.67 13.81
CA VAL A 406 12.80 -2.33 13.99
C VAL A 406 13.67 -1.93 12.80
N LEU A 407 13.71 -0.63 12.48
CA LEU A 407 14.80 -0.06 11.69
C LEU A 407 15.92 0.37 12.61
N LEU A 408 17.10 -0.21 12.44
CA LEU A 408 18.33 0.32 13.01
C LEU A 408 18.67 1.61 12.25
N LEU A 409 18.82 2.72 12.97
CA LEU A 409 19.09 4.04 12.39
C LEU A 409 20.57 4.44 12.49
N GLY A 410 21.29 3.89 13.45
CA GLY A 410 22.71 4.15 13.66
C GLY A 410 23.25 3.51 14.93
N PRO A 411 24.57 3.47 15.10
CA PRO A 411 25.20 2.99 16.32
C PRO A 411 25.13 4.05 17.43
N ASN A 412 25.08 3.60 18.68
CA ASN A 412 25.23 4.43 19.87
C ASN A 412 26.04 3.67 20.92
N GLU A 413 27.36 3.85 20.91
CA GLU A 413 28.30 3.08 21.73
C GLU A 413 28.14 1.55 21.52
N SER A 414 27.78 0.78 22.56
CA SER A 414 27.48 -0.66 22.50
C SER A 414 26.03 -0.98 22.10
N ASN A 415 25.26 0.04 21.74
CA ASN A 415 23.83 -0.06 21.47
C ASN A 415 23.53 0.38 20.02
N TYR A 416 22.29 0.19 19.59
CA TYR A 416 21.75 0.78 18.38
C TYR A 416 20.67 1.78 18.72
N VAL A 417 20.55 2.83 17.91
CA VAL A 417 19.34 3.65 17.87
C VAL A 417 18.39 3.00 16.87
N CYS A 418 17.20 2.66 17.32
CA CYS A 418 16.20 1.90 16.58
C CYS A 418 14.89 2.67 16.48
N MET A 419 14.08 2.36 15.48
CA MET A 419 12.69 2.81 15.35
C MET A 419 11.80 1.58 15.16
N PRO A 420 10.83 1.32 16.07
CA PRO A 420 9.85 0.26 15.91
C PRO A 420 9.02 0.43 14.62
N LEU A 421 8.68 -0.70 13.99
CA LEU A 421 7.86 -0.76 12.78
C LEU A 421 6.50 -1.42 13.02
N ALA A 422 6.22 -1.87 14.25
CA ALA A 422 4.96 -2.47 14.64
C ALA A 422 4.45 -1.80 15.93
N PHE A 423 3.12 -1.75 16.06
CA PHE A 423 2.49 -1.36 17.31
C PHE A 423 2.43 -2.57 18.23
N GLU A 424 3.12 -2.51 19.36
CA GLU A 424 3.24 -3.64 20.29
C GLU A 424 3.12 -3.17 21.73
N GLU A 425 2.34 -3.91 22.52
CA GLU A 425 2.27 -3.73 23.96
C GLU A 425 3.08 -4.84 24.63
N ILE A 426 4.26 -4.50 25.14
CA ILE A 426 5.19 -5.48 25.71
C ILE A 426 5.04 -5.47 27.23
N PRO A 427 4.66 -6.60 27.86
CA PRO A 427 4.57 -6.70 29.32
C PRO A 427 5.89 -6.34 29.99
N GLU A 428 5.83 -5.68 31.15
CA GLU A 428 7.02 -5.29 31.91
C GLU A 428 7.98 -6.48 32.15
N SER A 429 7.45 -7.68 32.37
CA SER A 429 8.25 -8.90 32.58
C SER A 429 9.19 -9.24 31.42
N ASP A 430 8.82 -8.83 30.21
CA ASP A 430 9.48 -9.20 28.97
C ASP A 430 10.45 -8.10 28.50
N VAL A 431 10.32 -6.89 29.08
CA VAL A 431 11.23 -5.77 28.84
C VAL A 431 12.54 -6.00 29.59
N SER A 432 13.61 -6.25 28.84
CA SER A 432 14.95 -6.53 29.39
C SER A 432 15.46 -5.40 30.30
N PRO A 433 16.06 -5.71 31.47
CA PRO A 433 16.67 -4.71 32.36
C PRO A 433 17.89 -4.02 31.77
N LEU A 434 18.43 -4.53 30.64
CA LEU A 434 19.55 -3.93 29.93
C LEU A 434 19.16 -2.67 29.15
N ILE A 435 17.86 -2.45 28.91
CA ILE A 435 17.38 -1.31 28.14
C ILE A 435 17.65 -0.02 28.94
N PRO A 436 18.37 0.96 28.37
CA PRO A 436 18.59 2.26 29.00
C PRO A 436 17.26 2.89 29.43
N ARG A 437 17.25 3.49 30.62
CA ARG A 437 16.07 4.19 31.19
C ARG A 437 14.76 3.37 31.11
N ARG A 438 14.85 2.03 31.18
CA ARG A 438 13.71 1.09 31.13
C ARG A 438 12.48 1.55 31.91
N ASN A 439 12.66 2.02 33.15
CA ASN A 439 11.55 2.41 34.02
C ASN A 439 10.74 3.60 33.49
N GLU A 440 11.31 4.40 32.58
CA GLU A 440 10.63 5.52 31.94
C GLU A 440 9.84 5.10 30.70
N LEU A 441 10.20 3.96 30.11
CA LEU A 441 9.47 3.36 28.98
C LEU A 441 8.24 2.56 29.45
N ILE A 442 8.20 2.16 30.71
CA ILE A 442 7.11 1.34 31.25
C ILE A 442 6.03 2.24 31.83
N SER A 443 4.83 2.12 31.28
CA SER A 443 3.64 2.76 31.83
C SER A 443 3.32 2.19 33.21
N MET A 444 3.11 3.09 34.17
CA MET A 444 2.74 2.71 35.54
C MET A 444 1.34 2.08 35.61
N GLU A 445 0.45 2.45 34.68
CA GLU A 445 -0.94 2.01 34.63
C GLU A 445 -1.09 0.63 33.98
N SER A 446 -0.56 0.46 32.78
CA SER A 446 -0.69 -0.79 32.02
C SER A 446 0.37 -1.84 32.38
N LYS A 447 1.44 -1.44 33.08
CA LYS A 447 2.60 -2.31 33.39
C LYS A 447 3.22 -2.90 32.12
N SER A 448 3.28 -2.08 31.08
CA SER A 448 3.79 -2.44 29.77
C SER A 448 4.60 -1.30 29.15
N MET A 449 5.52 -1.66 28.26
CA MET A 449 6.14 -0.74 27.32
C MET A 449 5.29 -0.70 26.06
N LEU A 450 4.78 0.48 25.71
CA LEU A 450 3.97 0.69 24.52
C LEU A 450 4.88 1.15 23.39
N LEU A 451 5.05 0.31 22.37
CA LEU A 451 5.73 0.70 21.15
C LEU A 451 4.69 1.26 20.19
N ALA A 452 4.73 2.57 19.97
CA ALA A 452 3.89 3.21 18.97
C ALA A 452 4.49 3.00 17.57
N GLU A 453 3.62 2.82 16.58
CA GLU A 453 3.99 2.67 15.16
C GLU A 453 4.76 3.88 14.61
N ARG A 454 4.65 5.03 15.28
CA ARG A 454 5.30 6.29 14.93
C ARG A 454 5.74 6.95 16.22
N TYR A 455 6.81 7.73 16.17
CA TYR A 455 7.29 8.69 17.19
C TYR A 455 8.39 8.24 18.16
N GLU A 456 8.80 6.97 18.18
CA GLU A 456 9.77 6.51 19.18
C GLU A 456 11.11 6.07 18.58
N ARG A 457 12.13 6.92 18.70
CA ARG A 457 13.53 6.48 18.60
C ARG A 457 13.93 5.90 19.96
N LEU A 458 14.51 4.71 19.97
CA LEU A 458 14.93 4.00 21.16
C LEU A 458 16.40 3.58 21.07
N VAL A 459 17.14 3.69 22.17
CA VAL A 459 18.44 3.03 22.32
C VAL A 459 18.20 1.60 22.80
N ILE A 460 18.57 0.62 21.98
CA ILE A 460 18.45 -0.80 22.30
C ILE A 460 19.85 -1.44 22.34
N PRO A 461 20.20 -2.18 23.41
CA PRO A 461 21.45 -2.94 23.47
C PRO A 461 21.62 -3.87 22.27
N ALA A 462 22.81 -3.88 21.67
CA ALA A 462 23.09 -4.73 20.50
C ALA A 462 22.86 -6.23 20.77
N SER A 463 22.96 -6.67 22.04
CA SER A 463 22.69 -8.05 22.45
C SER A 463 21.21 -8.46 22.39
N LEU A 464 20.29 -7.50 22.23
CA LEU A 464 18.86 -7.74 22.08
C LEU A 464 18.40 -7.59 20.62
N ILE A 465 19.35 -7.36 19.71
CA ILE A 465 19.11 -7.21 18.28
C ILE A 465 19.65 -8.43 17.55
N ASP A 466 18.84 -9.02 16.68
CA ASP A 466 19.28 -10.05 15.75
C ASP A 466 18.67 -9.87 14.34
N PHE A 467 19.13 -10.70 13.41
CA PHE A 467 18.81 -10.62 11.98
C PHE A 467 18.32 -11.99 11.50
N PRO A 468 17.04 -12.33 11.74
CA PRO A 468 16.52 -13.65 11.38
C PRO A 468 16.49 -13.83 9.85
N ASP A 469 17.19 -14.84 9.34
CA ASP A 469 17.31 -15.09 7.88
C ASP A 469 15.96 -15.20 7.16
N HIS A 470 14.96 -15.80 7.80
CA HIS A 470 13.62 -15.95 7.23
C HIS A 470 12.88 -14.62 7.00
N TRP A 471 13.26 -13.52 7.67
CA TRP A 471 12.72 -12.19 7.33
C TRP A 471 13.25 -11.69 5.99
N TYR A 472 14.48 -12.04 5.63
CA TYR A 472 15.15 -11.58 4.41
C TYR A 472 14.98 -12.51 3.20
N GLN A 473 14.71 -13.79 3.47
CA GLN A 473 14.58 -14.84 2.46
C GLN A 473 13.15 -15.39 2.36
N GLY A 474 12.24 -14.93 3.21
CA GLY A 474 10.85 -15.35 3.23
C GLY A 474 10.04 -14.73 2.10
N ILE A 475 8.91 -15.35 1.78
CA ILE A 475 7.95 -14.83 0.80
C ILE A 475 7.42 -13.49 1.28
N ARG A 476 7.22 -12.57 0.32
CA ARG A 476 6.70 -11.23 0.57
C ARG A 476 5.59 -10.90 -0.41
N VAL A 477 4.75 -9.96 0.01
CA VAL A 477 3.81 -9.30 -0.90
C VAL A 477 4.60 -8.60 -2.01
N SER A 478 4.05 -8.62 -3.22
CA SER A 478 4.77 -8.21 -4.41
C SER A 478 5.22 -6.75 -4.40
N ASN A 479 6.37 -6.50 -5.02
CA ASN A 479 6.92 -5.15 -5.15
C ASN A 479 5.95 -4.24 -5.92
N GLN A 480 5.20 -4.79 -6.88
CA GLN A 480 4.17 -4.06 -7.63
C GLN A 480 3.01 -3.63 -6.73
N TYR A 481 2.51 -4.53 -5.89
CA TYR A 481 1.45 -4.21 -4.92
C TYR A 481 1.92 -3.15 -3.92
N LEU A 482 3.11 -3.31 -3.34
CA LEU A 482 3.71 -2.34 -2.41
C LEU A 482 3.85 -0.96 -3.06
N LYS A 483 4.37 -0.90 -4.29
CA LYS A 483 4.47 0.34 -5.07
C LYS A 483 3.10 0.98 -5.29
N ALA A 484 2.08 0.20 -5.68
CA ALA A 484 0.73 0.73 -5.91
C ALA A 484 0.12 1.34 -4.63
N LYS A 485 0.24 0.63 -3.50
CA LYS A 485 -0.21 1.12 -2.19
C LYS A 485 0.55 2.36 -1.72
N PHE A 486 1.86 2.46 -2.00
CA PHE A 486 2.64 3.66 -1.71
C PHE A 486 2.17 4.86 -2.53
N ILE A 487 2.00 4.69 -3.84
CA ILE A 487 1.51 5.76 -4.73
C ILE A 487 0.16 6.27 -4.24
N PHE A 488 -0.74 5.35 -3.88
CA PHE A 488 -2.03 5.69 -3.33
C PHE A 488 -1.90 6.50 -2.04
N GLY A 489 -1.09 6.03 -1.07
CA GLY A 489 -0.85 6.73 0.20
C GLY A 489 -0.30 8.14 0.02
N MET A 490 0.66 8.34 -0.89
CA MET A 490 1.24 9.65 -1.15
C MET A 490 0.26 10.62 -1.82
N ARG A 491 -0.59 10.13 -2.74
CA ARG A 491 -1.65 10.94 -3.36
C ARG A 491 -2.67 11.40 -2.32
N LEU A 492 -3.07 10.49 -1.44
CA LEU A 492 -3.97 10.82 -0.34
C LEU A 492 -3.34 11.85 0.60
N ASN A 493 -2.07 11.69 0.98
CA ASN A 493 -1.37 12.65 1.84
C ASN A 493 -1.29 14.04 1.20
N THR A 494 -0.95 14.10 -0.09
CA THR A 494 -0.90 15.35 -0.85
C THR A 494 -2.26 16.05 -0.83
N LEU A 495 -3.35 15.31 -1.08
CA LEU A 495 -4.70 15.84 -1.02
C LEU A 495 -5.06 16.36 0.38
N MET A 496 -4.70 15.62 1.44
CA MET A 496 -4.92 16.04 2.83
C MET A 496 -4.20 17.36 3.13
N THR A 497 -2.92 17.47 2.76
CA THR A 497 -2.12 18.68 2.95
C THR A 497 -2.67 19.87 2.16
N GLU A 498 -3.12 19.66 0.92
CA GLU A 498 -3.78 20.71 0.12
C GLU A 498 -5.05 21.22 0.79
N ILE A 499 -5.89 20.30 1.30
CA ILE A 499 -7.12 20.63 2.03
C ILE A 499 -6.83 21.41 3.31
N GLU A 500 -5.79 21.03 4.06
CA GLU A 500 -5.39 21.73 5.29
C GLU A 500 -4.87 23.14 5.00
N ASN A 501 -4.06 23.30 3.95
CA ASN A 501 -3.58 24.60 3.49
C ASN A 501 -4.73 25.51 2.99
N GLU A 502 -5.71 24.95 2.28
CA GLU A 502 -6.92 25.67 1.88
C GLU A 502 -7.76 26.08 3.09
N LYS A 503 -7.90 25.24 4.11
CA LYS A 503 -8.58 25.59 5.37
C LYS A 503 -7.87 26.70 6.13
N ALA A 504 -6.53 26.68 6.16
CA ALA A 504 -5.72 27.71 6.81
C ALA A 504 -5.83 29.07 6.09
N THR A 505 -5.90 29.07 4.77
CA THR A 505 -6.08 30.29 3.96
C THR A 505 -7.53 30.79 3.92
N ALA A 506 -8.52 29.91 4.04
CA ALA A 506 -9.94 30.23 4.10
C ALA A 506 -10.44 30.63 5.50
N ALA A 507 -9.54 30.85 6.46
CA ALA A 507 -9.86 31.16 7.85
C ALA A 507 -10.78 32.39 8.05
N GLY A 508 -11.04 33.20 7.01
CA GLY A 508 -11.92 34.37 7.02
C GLY A 508 -13.23 34.34 6.20
N SER A 509 -13.67 33.25 5.55
CA SER A 509 -14.89 33.29 4.72
C SER A 509 -15.87 32.10 4.87
N SER A 510 -17.12 32.30 4.46
CA SER A 510 -18.23 31.33 4.47
C SER A 510 -18.05 30.12 3.53
N LEU A 511 -16.95 30.07 2.75
CA LEU A 511 -16.54 28.88 1.98
C LEU A 511 -16.13 27.68 2.87
N LYS A 512 -15.92 27.89 4.17
CA LYS A 512 -15.52 26.87 5.16
C LYS A 512 -16.36 25.59 5.12
N TRP A 513 -17.68 25.70 5.00
CA TRP A 513 -18.58 24.53 5.07
C TRP A 513 -18.65 23.73 3.77
N ILE A 514 -18.45 24.40 2.64
CA ILE A 514 -18.51 23.75 1.32
C ILE A 514 -17.20 23.01 1.04
N VAL A 515 -16.06 23.66 1.31
CA VAL A 515 -14.74 23.04 1.12
C VAL A 515 -14.51 21.91 2.13
N ALA A 516 -14.86 22.11 3.42
CA ALA A 516 -14.76 21.04 4.42
C ALA A 516 -15.70 19.87 4.12
N GLY A 517 -16.91 20.13 3.61
CA GLY A 517 -17.87 19.08 3.23
C GLY A 517 -17.44 18.27 2.00
N CYS A 518 -16.92 18.93 0.96
CA CYS A 518 -16.40 18.24 -0.23
C CYS A 518 -15.09 17.50 0.06
N ALA A 519 -14.19 18.08 0.86
CA ALA A 519 -12.97 17.45 1.33
C ALA A 519 -13.26 16.22 2.18
N ALA A 520 -14.13 16.30 3.19
CA ALA A 520 -14.48 15.17 4.04
C ALA A 520 -15.17 14.04 3.24
N ALA A 521 -15.99 14.38 2.24
CA ALA A 521 -16.58 13.40 1.33
C ALA A 521 -15.54 12.75 0.41
N LEU A 522 -14.60 13.50 -0.16
CA LEU A 522 -13.52 12.95 -1.01
C LEU A 522 -12.51 12.11 -0.21
N ILE A 523 -12.14 12.57 0.98
CA ILE A 523 -11.27 11.84 1.92
C ILE A 523 -11.98 10.60 2.42
N GLY A 524 -13.24 10.71 2.86
CA GLY A 524 -14.05 9.57 3.27
C GLY A 524 -14.16 8.52 2.16
N VAL A 525 -14.37 8.94 0.92
CA VAL A 525 -14.41 8.03 -0.24
C VAL A 525 -13.03 7.42 -0.53
N MET A 526 -11.93 8.20 -0.54
CA MET A 526 -10.60 7.67 -0.87
C MET A 526 -9.99 6.80 0.23
N VAL A 527 -10.09 7.23 1.50
CA VAL A 527 -9.61 6.52 2.68
C VAL A 527 -10.34 5.19 2.83
N VAL A 528 -11.65 5.15 2.64
CA VAL A 528 -12.45 3.92 2.76
C VAL A 528 -12.26 2.99 1.56
N MET A 529 -12.05 3.53 0.36
CA MET A 529 -11.75 2.69 -0.81
C MET A 529 -10.42 1.94 -0.67
N ASN A 530 -9.53 2.28 0.30
CA ASN A 530 -8.16 1.73 0.36
C ASN A 530 -7.55 1.48 1.77
N LEU A 531 -8.22 1.80 2.88
CA LEU A 531 -8.02 1.19 4.22
C LEU A 531 -8.82 -0.09 4.31
#